data_AF-A0A2E9PEH2-F1
#
_entry.id   AF-A0A2E9PEH2-F1
#
_cell.length_a   1.000
_cell.length_b   1.000
_cell.length_c   1.000
_cell.angle_alpha   90.00
_cell.angle_beta   90.00
_cell.angle_gamma   90.00
#
_symmetry.space_group_name_H-M   'P 1'
#
loop_
_entity.id
_entity.type
_entity.pdbx_description
1 polymer ?
#
loop_
_entity_poly.entity_id
_entity_poly.type
_entity_poly.pdbx_seq_one_letter_code
_entity_poly.pdbx_strand_id
1 'polypeptide(L)'
;MNQKSMDKDDLFEVRLLDVLINLPGMHNGLGNVAAALEALTERKWNKKKLFYMQKGEGYAQKWQMEAMLKFALMRGWMPENKTDWKHIIWTLTGKKQAVEGGYNGEIYRMMADLSNKPEIIFEQNFNKILEDGYGKQ
;
A
#
# COMPACT_ATOMS: atom_id res chain seq x y z
N MET A 1 19.82 -21.41 11.20
CA MET A 1 19.20 -20.10 11.54
C MET A 1 17.75 -20.15 11.09
N ASN A 2 16.81 -20.10 12.04
CA ASN A 2 15.38 -20.26 11.76
C ASN A 2 14.82 -18.99 11.12
N GLN A 3 14.50 -19.10 9.84
CA GLN A 3 13.88 -18.08 8.97
C GLN A 3 12.38 -17.93 9.29
N LYS A 4 12.03 -17.78 10.58
CA LYS A 4 10.66 -17.81 11.11
C LYS A 4 10.21 -16.51 11.79
N SER A 5 10.93 -15.42 11.58
CA SER A 5 10.41 -14.05 11.79
C SER A 5 10.54 -13.29 10.48
N MET A 6 9.73 -13.65 9.49
CA MET A 6 9.26 -12.59 8.60
C MET A 6 8.44 -11.72 9.53
N ASP A 7 9.00 -10.57 9.94
CA ASP A 7 8.40 -9.70 10.95
C ASP A 7 6.93 -9.53 10.60
N LYS A 8 6.04 -9.95 11.51
CA LYS A 8 4.60 -9.78 11.35
C LYS A 8 4.25 -8.29 11.13
N ASP A 9 5.19 -7.41 11.49
CA ASP A 9 5.17 -5.97 11.35
C ASP A 9 5.47 -5.45 9.92
N ASP A 10 5.87 -6.31 8.97
CA ASP A 10 6.16 -5.88 7.59
C ASP A 10 5.23 -6.49 6.54
N LEU A 11 3.98 -6.79 6.92
CA LEU A 11 2.92 -7.12 5.97
C LEU A 11 2.31 -5.84 5.40
N PHE A 12 2.22 -5.75 4.08
CA PHE A 12 1.70 -4.54 3.43
C PHE A 12 0.21 -4.31 3.71
N GLU A 13 -0.58 -5.37 3.89
CA GLU A 13 -1.99 -5.24 4.28
C GLU A 13 -2.17 -4.54 5.63
N VAL A 14 -1.26 -4.79 6.58
CA VAL A 14 -1.28 -4.15 7.90
C VAL A 14 -1.00 -2.65 7.71
N ARG A 15 0.08 -2.32 7.00
CA ARG A 15 0.47 -0.93 6.68
C ARG A 15 -0.65 -0.17 5.98
N LEU A 16 -1.25 -0.76 4.94
CA LEU A 16 -2.35 -0.14 4.21
C LEU A 16 -3.56 0.09 5.13
N LEU A 17 -3.94 -0.89 5.96
CA LEU A 17 -5.07 -0.71 6.87
C LEU A 17 -4.81 0.39 7.90
N ASP A 18 -3.60 0.49 8.43
CA ASP A 18 -3.23 1.56 9.35
C ASP A 18 -3.29 2.93 8.67
N VAL A 19 -2.81 3.05 7.42
CA VAL A 19 -2.99 4.27 6.61
C VAL A 19 -4.47 4.59 6.46
N LEU A 20 -5.29 3.63 6.03
CA LEU A 20 -6.70 3.85 5.73
C LEU A 20 -7.53 4.26 6.95
N ILE A 21 -7.26 3.68 8.12
CA ILE A 21 -7.97 4.02 9.37
C ILE A 21 -7.66 5.45 9.83
N ASN A 22 -6.45 5.93 9.54
CA ASN A 22 -6.00 7.27 9.91
C ASN A 22 -6.41 8.36 8.88
N LEU A 23 -7.07 7.99 7.77
CA LEU A 23 -7.54 8.97 6.79
C LEU A 23 -8.68 9.84 7.34
N PRO A 24 -8.71 11.15 7.01
CA PRO A 24 -9.82 12.03 7.37
C PRO A 24 -11.17 11.47 6.91
N GLY A 25 -12.14 11.42 7.81
CA GLY A 25 -13.47 10.88 7.55
C GLY A 25 -13.62 9.37 7.72
N MET A 26 -12.54 8.65 8.07
CA MET A 26 -12.59 7.22 8.46
C MET A 26 -12.69 7.02 9.98
N HIS A 27 -12.82 8.11 10.74
CA HIS A 27 -13.06 8.11 12.18
C HIS A 27 -14.25 7.18 12.52
N ASN A 28 -14.04 6.19 13.42
CA ASN A 28 -14.85 4.99 13.70
C ASN A 28 -14.36 3.66 13.08
N GLY A 29 -13.15 3.64 12.52
CA GLY A 29 -12.35 2.41 12.38
C GLY A 29 -12.79 1.48 11.24
N LEU A 30 -12.33 0.23 11.30
CA LEU A 30 -12.42 -0.78 10.22
C LEU A 30 -13.80 -0.98 9.57
N GLY A 31 -14.89 -0.61 10.25
CA GLY A 31 -16.23 -0.64 9.66
C GLY A 31 -16.41 0.37 8.52
N ASN A 32 -15.95 1.60 8.72
CA ASN A 32 -16.00 2.65 7.70
C ASN A 32 -15.05 2.34 6.55
N VAL A 33 -13.87 1.79 6.86
CA VAL A 33 -12.93 1.30 5.84
C VAL A 33 -13.58 0.21 4.99
N ALA A 34 -14.25 -0.77 5.60
CA ALA A 34 -14.97 -1.80 4.86
C ALA A 34 -16.05 -1.22 3.95
N ALA A 35 -16.87 -0.29 4.46
CA ALA A 35 -17.93 0.35 3.67
C ALA A 35 -17.38 1.18 2.50
N ALA A 36 -16.29 1.92 2.72
CA ALA A 36 -15.65 2.71 1.68
C ALA A 36 -15.01 1.83 0.59
N LEU A 37 -14.35 0.74 0.98
CA LEU A 37 -13.80 -0.21 0.03
C LEU A 37 -14.88 -0.97 -0.74
N GLU A 38 -16.02 -1.27 -0.10
CA GLU A 38 -17.19 -1.86 -0.76
C GLU A 38 -17.78 -0.92 -1.79
N ALA A 39 -17.92 0.38 -1.47
CA ALA A 39 -18.35 1.39 -2.43
C ALA A 39 -17.36 1.56 -3.60
N LEU A 40 -16.05 1.44 -3.35
CA LEU A 40 -15.02 1.56 -4.39
C LEU A 40 -14.97 0.35 -5.33
N THR A 41 -15.26 -0.85 -4.81
CA THR A 41 -15.02 -2.12 -5.52
C THR A 41 -16.28 -2.82 -5.96
N GLU A 42 -17.46 -2.38 -5.50
CA GLU A 42 -18.74 -3.05 -5.66
C GLU A 42 -18.73 -4.50 -5.14
N ARG A 43 -17.80 -4.82 -4.23
CA ARG A 43 -17.62 -6.14 -3.61
C ARG A 43 -17.78 -6.03 -2.11
N LYS A 44 -18.37 -7.05 -1.49
CA LYS A 44 -18.53 -7.09 -0.04
C LYS A 44 -17.19 -7.15 0.69
N TRP A 45 -17.03 -6.28 1.69
CA TRP A 45 -15.89 -6.31 2.61
C TRP A 45 -16.33 -6.69 4.02
N ASN A 46 -15.56 -7.55 4.67
CA ASN A 46 -15.89 -8.03 6.01
C ASN A 46 -14.99 -7.35 7.06
N LYS A 47 -15.61 -6.56 7.95
CA LYS A 47 -14.92 -5.89 9.06
C LYS A 47 -14.09 -6.84 9.94
N LYS A 48 -14.59 -8.04 10.25
CA LYS A 48 -13.87 -9.05 11.04
C LYS A 48 -12.63 -9.55 10.29
N LYS A 49 -12.73 -9.74 8.97
CA LYS A 49 -11.58 -10.11 8.14
C LYS A 49 -10.52 -9.00 8.14
N LEU A 50 -10.93 -7.75 7.97
CA LEU A 50 -10.02 -6.60 8.05
C LEU A 50 -9.34 -6.49 9.42
N PHE A 51 -10.06 -6.79 10.51
CA PHE A 51 -9.49 -6.81 11.85
C PHE A 51 -8.34 -7.83 11.99
N TYR A 52 -8.54 -9.05 11.50
CA TYR A 52 -7.45 -10.05 11.51
C TYR A 52 -6.30 -9.68 10.58
N MET A 53 -6.57 -9.08 9.42
CA MET A 53 -5.51 -8.57 8.55
C MET A 53 -4.68 -7.50 9.26
N GLN A 54 -5.33 -6.54 9.93
CA GLN A 54 -4.63 -5.48 10.68
C GLN A 54 -3.77 -6.05 11.82
N LYS A 55 -4.17 -7.18 12.42
CA LYS A 55 -3.37 -7.88 13.44
C LYS A 55 -2.24 -8.75 12.87
N GLY A 56 -2.08 -8.81 11.54
CA GLY A 56 -1.15 -9.72 10.89
C GLY A 56 -1.55 -11.21 11.04
N GLU A 57 -2.81 -11.47 11.35
CA GLU A 57 -3.39 -12.81 11.56
C GLU A 57 -4.25 -13.28 10.36
N GLY A 58 -4.29 -12.49 9.29
CA GLY A 58 -5.04 -12.81 8.08
C GLY A 58 -4.37 -12.22 6.84
N TYR A 59 -4.50 -12.93 5.72
CA TYR A 59 -3.90 -12.53 4.45
C TYR A 59 -4.91 -11.84 3.54
N ALA A 60 -4.51 -10.73 2.94
CA ALA A 60 -5.26 -10.07 1.89
C ALA A 60 -5.09 -10.80 0.54
N GLN A 61 -6.17 -10.90 -0.23
CA GLN A 61 -6.07 -11.32 -1.63
C GLN A 61 -5.52 -10.17 -2.49
N LYS A 62 -4.92 -10.48 -3.65
CA LYS A 62 -4.33 -9.47 -4.54
C LYS A 62 -5.27 -8.30 -4.84
N TRP A 63 -6.53 -8.58 -5.20
CA TRP A 63 -7.52 -7.53 -5.49
C TRP A 63 -7.86 -6.68 -4.25
N GLN A 64 -7.76 -7.23 -3.03
CA GLN A 64 -7.97 -6.49 -1.80
C GLN A 64 -6.82 -5.52 -1.55
N MET A 65 -5.59 -5.98 -1.78
CA MET A 65 -4.39 -5.13 -1.70
C MET A 65 -4.45 -3.99 -2.71
N GLU A 66 -4.79 -4.28 -3.97
CA GLU A 66 -4.95 -3.26 -5.01
C GLU A 66 -6.05 -2.26 -4.67
N ALA A 67 -7.20 -2.71 -4.14
CA ALA A 67 -8.27 -1.83 -3.72
C ALA A 67 -7.88 -0.92 -2.54
N MET A 68 -7.19 -1.46 -1.53
CA MET A 68 -6.70 -0.68 -0.39
C MET A 68 -5.64 0.34 -0.84
N LEU A 69 -4.70 -0.07 -1.70
CA LEU A 69 -3.70 0.82 -2.28
C LEU A 69 -4.37 1.93 -3.11
N LYS A 70 -5.29 1.57 -4.00
CA LYS A 70 -6.08 2.53 -4.80
C LYS A 70 -6.74 3.57 -3.90
N PHE A 71 -7.43 3.11 -2.86
CA PHE A 71 -8.14 3.99 -1.94
C PHE A 71 -7.19 4.93 -1.19
N ALA A 72 -6.05 4.43 -0.71
CA ALA A 72 -5.03 5.24 -0.04
C ALA A 72 -4.50 6.35 -0.97
N LEU A 73 -4.11 5.99 -2.21
CA LEU A 73 -3.56 6.94 -3.18
C LEU A 73 -4.58 8.00 -3.62
N MET A 74 -5.84 7.61 -3.85
CA MET A 74 -6.93 8.55 -4.17
C MET A 74 -7.16 9.55 -3.04
N ARG A 75 -6.89 9.16 -1.79
CA ARG A 75 -7.03 10.01 -0.59
C ARG A 75 -5.76 10.78 -0.25
N GLY A 76 -4.77 10.75 -1.13
CA GLY A 76 -3.56 11.59 -1.04
C GLY A 76 -2.42 10.97 -0.25
N TRP A 77 -2.53 9.73 0.20
CA TRP A 77 -1.38 9.02 0.75
C TRP A 77 -0.33 8.78 -0.35
N MET A 78 0.94 8.87 0.02
CA MET A 78 2.09 8.56 -0.83
C MET A 78 3.03 7.63 -0.06
N PRO A 79 3.80 6.77 -0.75
CA PRO A 79 4.82 5.95 -0.09
C PRO A 79 5.85 6.85 0.59
N GLU A 80 6.38 6.43 1.73
CA GLU A 80 7.29 7.27 2.54
C GLU A 80 8.72 6.71 2.59
N ASN A 81 8.90 5.44 2.25
CA ASN A 81 10.18 4.75 2.36
C ASN A 81 10.32 3.63 1.32
N LYS A 82 11.52 3.04 1.24
CA LYS A 82 11.84 1.95 0.29
C LYS A 82 11.02 0.68 0.55
N THR A 83 10.59 0.44 1.80
CA THR A 83 9.77 -0.72 2.15
C THR A 83 8.37 -0.61 1.57
N ASP A 84 7.72 0.56 1.67
CA ASP A 84 6.42 0.81 1.04
C ASP A 84 6.51 0.62 -0.48
N TRP A 85 7.55 1.16 -1.11
CA TRP A 85 7.80 0.98 -2.55
C TRP A 85 7.98 -0.48 -2.95
N LYS A 86 8.76 -1.27 -2.19
CA LYS A 86 8.93 -2.71 -2.42
C LYS A 86 7.59 -3.44 -2.41
N HIS A 87 6.73 -3.12 -1.46
CA HIS A 87 5.42 -3.74 -1.33
C HIS A 87 4.45 -3.33 -2.44
N ILE A 88 4.47 -2.07 -2.85
CA ILE A 88 3.67 -1.56 -3.99
C ILE A 88 4.08 -2.26 -5.27
N ILE A 89 5.37 -2.31 -5.54
CA ILE A 89 5.93 -3.00 -6.70
C ILE A 89 5.44 -4.46 -6.75
N TRP A 90 5.54 -5.18 -5.63
CA TRP A 90 5.09 -6.56 -5.57
C TRP A 90 3.57 -6.67 -5.77
N THR A 91 2.80 -5.77 -5.16
CA THR A 91 1.33 -5.75 -5.30
C THR A 91 0.92 -5.58 -6.76
N LEU A 92 1.51 -4.61 -7.46
CA LEU A 92 1.14 -4.27 -8.83
C LEU A 92 1.66 -5.30 -9.85
N THR A 93 2.92 -5.72 -9.72
CA THR A 93 3.56 -6.59 -10.73
C THR A 93 3.44 -8.08 -10.43
N GLY A 94 3.16 -8.46 -9.17
CA GLY A 94 3.28 -9.83 -8.70
C GLY A 94 4.72 -10.34 -8.58
N LYS A 95 5.73 -9.51 -8.90
CA LYS A 95 7.15 -9.89 -8.92
C LYS A 95 7.91 -9.21 -7.78
N LYS A 96 8.79 -9.97 -7.13
CA LYS A 96 9.78 -9.43 -6.20
C LYS A 96 10.96 -8.89 -7.00
N GLN A 97 11.00 -7.59 -7.23
CA GLN A 97 12.16 -6.92 -7.83
C GLN A 97 12.83 -5.97 -6.83
N ALA A 98 14.07 -5.60 -7.10
CA ALA A 98 14.76 -4.57 -6.35
C ALA A 98 14.10 -3.20 -6.58
N VAL A 99 14.05 -2.38 -5.54
CA VAL A 99 13.50 -1.02 -5.59
C VAL A 99 14.39 -0.11 -6.43
N GLU A 100 15.72 -0.23 -6.24
CA GLU A 100 16.75 0.45 -7.02
C GLU A 100 17.16 -0.44 -8.21
N GLY A 101 16.98 0.07 -9.43
CA GLY A 101 17.36 -0.64 -10.67
C GLY A 101 16.23 -1.40 -11.38
N GLY A 102 14.99 -1.34 -10.89
CA GLY A 102 13.80 -1.82 -11.58
C GLY A 102 13.29 -0.85 -12.66
N TYR A 103 12.41 -1.32 -13.54
CA TYR A 103 11.74 -0.49 -14.56
C TYR A 103 10.58 0.31 -13.93
N ASN A 104 10.91 1.23 -13.02
CA ASN A 104 9.93 1.92 -12.15
C ASN A 104 8.95 2.83 -12.90
N GLY A 105 9.24 3.21 -14.15
CA GLY A 105 8.31 3.98 -15.00
C GLY A 105 6.95 3.30 -15.20
N GLU A 106 6.90 1.97 -15.30
CA GLU A 106 5.63 1.25 -15.37
C GLU A 106 4.86 1.31 -14.03
N ILE A 107 5.58 1.30 -12.92
CA ILE A 107 4.99 1.40 -11.58
C ILE A 107 4.37 2.79 -11.38
N TYR A 108 5.05 3.85 -11.82
CA TYR A 108 4.52 5.22 -11.76
C TYR A 108 3.22 5.34 -12.56
N ARG A 109 3.17 4.75 -13.77
CA ARG A 109 1.94 4.65 -14.59
C ARG A 109 0.80 3.95 -13.87
N MET A 110 1.07 2.76 -13.33
CA MET A 110 0.04 2.02 -12.59
C MET A 110 -0.47 2.79 -11.36
N MET A 111 0.41 3.46 -10.61
CA MET A 111 0.00 4.29 -9.47
C MET A 111 -0.77 5.54 -9.92
N ALA A 112 -0.40 6.16 -11.04
CA ALA A 112 -1.13 7.25 -11.67
C ALA A 112 -2.55 6.83 -12.04
N ASP A 113 -2.71 5.69 -12.70
CA ASP A 113 -4.01 5.12 -13.07
C ASP A 113 -4.89 4.83 -11.84
N LEU A 114 -4.30 4.26 -10.79
CA LEU A 114 -5.03 3.96 -9.56
C LEU A 114 -5.49 5.22 -8.82
N SER A 115 -4.67 6.26 -8.82
CA SER A 115 -4.87 7.47 -8.01
C SER A 115 -5.60 8.59 -8.73
N ASN A 116 -5.71 8.51 -10.07
CA ASN A 116 -6.10 9.60 -10.95
C ASN A 116 -5.22 10.85 -10.76
N LYS A 117 -3.90 10.64 -10.63
CA LYS A 117 -2.88 11.70 -10.49
C LYS A 117 -1.81 11.55 -11.57
N PRO A 118 -1.09 12.62 -11.94
CA PRO A 118 0.00 12.53 -12.89
C PRO A 118 1.16 11.62 -12.43
N GLU A 119 1.74 10.85 -13.36
CA GLU A 119 2.88 9.95 -13.13
C GLU A 119 4.07 10.64 -12.45
N ILE A 120 4.35 11.88 -12.84
CA ILE A 120 5.49 12.66 -12.35
C ILE A 120 5.48 12.87 -10.83
N ILE A 121 4.30 12.83 -10.19
CA ILE A 121 4.19 12.93 -8.72
C ILE A 121 4.80 11.69 -8.06
N PHE A 122 4.62 10.51 -8.64
CA PHE A 122 5.16 9.25 -8.14
C PHE A 122 6.67 9.14 -8.38
N GLU A 123 7.12 9.58 -9.55
CA GLU A 123 8.54 9.67 -9.87
C GLU A 123 9.28 10.62 -8.90
N GLN A 124 8.74 11.81 -8.67
CA GLN A 124 9.34 12.78 -7.74
C GLN A 124 9.37 12.26 -6.30
N ASN A 125 8.28 11.63 -5.83
CA ASN A 125 8.25 11.00 -4.51
C ASN A 125 9.31 9.89 -4.38
N PHE A 126 9.45 9.04 -5.41
CA PHE A 126 10.45 7.99 -5.43
C PHE A 126 11.87 8.54 -5.36
N ASN A 127 12.20 9.51 -6.21
CA ASN A 127 13.53 10.13 -6.24
C ASN A 127 13.88 10.78 -4.89
N LYS A 128 12.91 11.47 -4.26
CA LYS A 128 13.09 12.04 -2.92
C LYS A 128 13.42 10.96 -1.87
N ILE A 129 12.72 9.83 -1.89
CA ILE A 129 12.97 8.71 -0.97
C ILE A 129 14.36 8.11 -1.19
N LEU A 130 14.85 8.07 -2.43
CA LEU A 130 16.21 7.64 -2.71
C LEU A 130 17.23 8.63 -2.14
N GLU A 131 17.09 9.92 -2.45
CA GLU A 131 17.96 11.00 -1.96
C GLU A 131 18.05 11.04 -0.42
N ASP A 132 16.90 10.99 0.26
CA ASP A 132 16.82 10.96 1.73
C ASP A 132 17.48 9.70 2.32
N GLY A 133 17.50 8.60 1.56
CA GLY A 133 18.18 7.36 1.92
C GLY A 133 19.71 7.42 1.77
N TYR A 134 20.24 8.30 0.93
CA TYR A 134 21.69 8.52 0.78
C TYR A 134 22.23 9.57 1.77
N GLY A 135 21.41 10.55 2.17
CA GLY A 135 21.81 11.61 3.11
C GLY A 135 21.90 11.22 4.59
N LYS A 136 21.65 9.95 4.94
CA LYS A 136 21.72 9.40 6.30
C LYS A 136 22.82 8.33 6.46
N GLN A 137 23.99 8.55 5.87
CA GLN A 137 25.20 7.78 6.17
C GLN A 137 26.12 8.55 7.11
#